data_AF-A0A0U2WPY7-F1
#
_entry.id   AF-A0A0U2WPY7-F1
#
_cell.length_a   1.000
_cell.length_b   1.000
_cell.length_c   1.000
_cell.angle_alpha   90.00
_cell.angle_beta   90.00
_cell.angle_gamma   90.00
#
_symmetry.space_group_name_H-M   'P 1'
#
loop_
_entity.id
_entity.type
_entity.pdbx_description
1 polymer ?
#
loop_
_entity_poly.entity_id
_entity_poly.type
_entity_poly.pdbx_seq_one_letter_code
_entity_poly.pdbx_strand_id
1 'polypeptide(L)' 'MADGKASGGKRPNKRERAASGRMPVGKYEDVEFAEERADADDLEARRRAEEADARAERW' A
#
# COMPACT_ATOMS: atom_id res chain seq x y z
N MET A 1 52.94 -2.40 -35.48
CA MET A 1 51.86 -3.40 -35.41
C MET A 1 50.90 -3.03 -34.29
N ALA A 2 49.61 -2.91 -34.66
CA ALA A 2 48.38 -3.11 -33.88
C ALA A 2 48.16 -2.42 -32.50
N ASP A 3 47.33 -1.38 -32.56
CA ASP A 3 46.16 -1.05 -31.74
C ASP A 3 45.69 -1.99 -30.62
N GLY A 4 45.12 -1.38 -29.57
CA GLY A 4 44.07 -2.04 -28.78
C GLY A 4 43.85 -1.52 -27.36
N LYS A 5 43.19 -0.36 -27.19
CA LYS A 5 42.54 -0.01 -25.92
C LYS A 5 41.36 -0.95 -25.69
N ALA A 6 41.32 -1.66 -24.56
CA ALA A 6 40.14 -2.41 -24.13
C ALA A 6 39.63 -1.89 -22.77
N SER A 7 38.64 -1.00 -22.84
CA SER A 7 37.82 -0.53 -21.73
C SER A 7 36.84 -1.64 -21.29
N GLY A 8 36.99 -2.14 -20.06
CA GLY A 8 36.13 -3.19 -19.49
C GLY A 8 35.15 -2.69 -18.42
N GLY A 9 34.50 -1.54 -18.62
CA GLY A 9 33.43 -1.08 -17.73
C GLY A 9 32.12 -1.78 -18.06
N LYS A 10 31.73 -2.80 -17.28
CA LYS A 10 30.44 -3.49 -17.43
C LYS A 10 29.31 -2.50 -17.15
N ARG A 11 28.69 -1.95 -18.20
CA ARG A 11 27.56 -1.04 -18.08
C ARG A 11 26.34 -1.84 -17.61
N PRO A 12 25.67 -1.44 -16.51
CA PRO A 12 24.44 -2.11 -16.09
C PRO A 12 23.41 -2.01 -17.22
N ASN A 13 22.77 -3.16 -17.50
CA ASN A 13 21.89 -3.32 -18.64
C ASN A 13 20.64 -2.46 -18.42
N LYS A 14 20.38 -1.51 -19.34
CA LYS A 14 19.27 -0.53 -19.26
C LYS A 14 17.89 -1.19 -19.12
N ARG A 15 17.80 -2.50 -19.40
CA ARG A 15 16.59 -3.34 -19.35
C ARG A 15 16.12 -3.64 -17.92
N GLU A 16 17.01 -3.72 -16.94
CA GLU A 16 16.61 -4.01 -15.54
C GLU A 16 15.95 -2.82 -14.85
N ARG A 17 16.16 -1.60 -15.37
CA ARG A 17 15.60 -0.36 -14.80
C ARG A 17 14.17 -0.05 -15.23
N ALA A 18 13.59 -0.85 -16.14
CA ALA A 18 12.27 -0.60 -16.72
C ALA A 18 11.15 -1.47 -16.12
N ALA A 19 11.48 -2.51 -15.34
CA ALA A 19 10.50 -3.41 -14.72
C ALA A 19 9.86 -2.84 -13.43
N SER A 20 10.33 -1.70 -12.93
CA SER A 20 9.70 -0.94 -11.84
C SER A 20 8.74 0.13 -12.38
N GLY A 21 8.09 -0.15 -13.51
CA GLY A 21 7.08 0.71 -14.12
C GLY A 21 5.84 0.73 -13.25
N ARG A 22 5.84 1.62 -12.25
CA ARG A 22 4.69 2.10 -11.45
C ARG A 22 3.48 1.17 -11.53
N MET A 23 3.46 0.14 -10.68
CA MET A 23 2.19 -0.50 -10.36
C MET A 23 1.24 0.61 -9.86
N PRO A 24 0.01 0.69 -10.36
CA PRO A 24 -0.95 1.68 -9.89
C PRO A 24 -1.11 1.44 -8.39
N VAL A 25 -0.63 2.39 -7.59
CA VAL A 25 -0.91 2.43 -6.17
C VAL A 25 -2.38 2.81 -6.09
N GLY A 26 -3.22 1.84 -5.71
CA GLY A 26 -4.64 2.09 -5.47
C GLY A 26 -4.76 3.21 -4.45
N LYS A 27 -5.51 4.26 -4.80
CA LYS A 27 -5.94 5.24 -3.81
C LYS A 27 -7.05 4.55 -3.03
N TYR A 28 -6.89 4.41 -1.72
CA TYR A 28 -7.99 3.98 -0.86
C TYR A 28 -9.02 5.11 -0.88
N GLU A 29 -10.19 4.83 -1.43
CA GLU A 29 -11.35 5.73 -1.31
C GLU A 29 -12.06 5.41 0.01
N ASP A 30 -12.61 6.45 0.66
CA ASP A 30 -13.36 6.26 1.89
C ASP A 30 -14.62 5.43 1.60
N VAL A 31 -14.83 4.39 2.39
CA VAL A 31 -15.98 3.50 2.27
C VAL A 31 -16.91 3.76 3.44
N GLU A 32 -18.12 4.23 3.13
CA GLU A 32 -19.18 4.45 4.11
C GLU A 32 -19.68 3.11 4.66
N PHE A 33 -20.03 3.09 5.96
CA PHE A 33 -20.59 1.90 6.60
C PHE A 33 -22.00 1.61 6.07
N ALA A 34 -22.23 0.39 5.59
CA ALA A 34 -23.52 -0.05 5.05
C ALA A 34 -24.29 -0.86 6.09
N GLU A 35 -25.09 -0.18 6.92
CA GLU A 35 -25.83 -0.82 8.04
C GLU A 35 -26.77 -1.95 7.59
N GLU A 36 -27.37 -1.87 6.41
CA GLU A 36 -28.25 -2.93 5.87
C GLU A 36 -27.50 -4.24 5.56
N ARG A 37 -26.18 -4.16 5.30
CA ARG A 37 -25.35 -5.34 5.04
C ARG A 37 -24.61 -5.83 6.28
N ALA A 38 -24.66 -5.07 7.37
CA ALA A 38 -24.01 -5.41 8.60
C ALA A 38 -24.70 -6.63 9.21
N ASP A 39 -23.89 -7.62 9.60
CA ASP A 39 -24.40 -8.73 10.39
C ASP A 39 -24.42 -8.38 11.89
N ALA A 40 -24.83 -9.35 12.71
CA ALA A 40 -24.91 -9.14 14.16
C ALA A 40 -23.54 -8.85 14.80
N ASP A 41 -22.46 -9.40 14.24
CA ASP A 41 -21.10 -9.23 14.74
C ASP A 41 -20.59 -7.82 14.40
N ASP A 42 -20.83 -7.36 13.16
CA ASP A 42 -20.52 -6.00 12.72
C ASP A 42 -21.17 -4.94 13.64
N LEU A 43 -22.43 -5.17 14.02
CA LEU A 43 -23.16 -4.27 14.91
C LEU A 43 -22.63 -4.31 16.36
N GLU A 44 -22.27 -5.49 16.88
CA GLU A 44 -21.65 -5.62 18.21
C GLU A 44 -20.27 -4.94 18.24
N ALA A 45 -19.48 -5.12 17.19
CA ALA A 45 -18.16 -4.49 17.05
C ALA A 45 -18.28 -2.96 17.05
N ARG A 46 -19.24 -2.39 16.30
CA ARG A 46 -19.51 -0.95 16.31
C ARG A 46 -19.83 -0.45 17.72
N ARG A 47 -20.78 -1.11 18.39
CA ARG A 47 -21.17 -0.74 19.75
C ARG A 47 -19.98 -0.80 20.73
N ARG A 48 -19.16 -1.84 20.64
CA ARG A 48 -17.98 -2.01 21.51
C ARG A 48 -16.95 -0.91 21.26
N ALA A 49 -16.76 -0.49 20.01
CA ALA A 49 -15.89 0.62 19.66
C ALA A 49 -16.39 1.94 20.26
N GLU A 50 -17.68 2.25 20.10
CA GLU A 50 -18.30 3.46 20.68
C GLU A 50 -18.19 3.51 22.20
N GLU A 51 -18.40 2.38 22.90
CA GLU A 51 -18.24 2.30 24.36
C GLU A 51 -16.78 2.51 24.80
N ALA A 52 -15.82 2.03 24.02
CA ALA A 52 -14.39 2.22 24.30
C ALA A 52 -13.96 3.68 24.07
N ASP A 53 -14.42 4.30 22.99
CA ASP A 53 -14.15 5.70 22.68
C ASP A 53 -14.76 6.62 23.75
N ALA A 54 -16.02 6.40 24.13
CA ALA A 54 -16.67 7.16 25.21
C ALA A 54 -15.96 7.03 26.56
N ARG A 55 -15.28 5.90 26.80
CA ARG A 55 -14.42 5.73 27.97
C ARG A 55 -13.11 6.51 27.81
N ALA A 56 -12.49 6.47 26.64
CA ALA A 56 -11.24 7.18 26.35
C ALA A 56 -11.41 8.70 26.39
N GLU A 57 -12.52 9.24 25.92
CA GLU A 57 -12.84 10.67 26.00
C GLU A 57 -13.02 11.20 27.43
N ARG A 58 -13.20 10.30 28.41
CA ARG A 58 -13.32 10.66 29.84
C ARG A 58 -11.99 10.66 30.59
N TRP A 59 -10.87 10.39 29.92
CA TRP A 59 -9.52 10.41 30.48
C TRP A 59 -8.75 11.66 30.03
#